data_AF-A0A422MUQ2-F1
#
_entry.id   AF-A0A422MUQ2-F1
#
_cell.length_a   1.000
_cell.length_b   1.000
_cell.length_c   1.000
_cell.angle_alpha   90.00
_cell.angle_beta   90.00
_cell.angle_gamma   90.00
#
_symmetry.space_group_name_H-M   'P 1'
#
loop_
_entity.id
_entity.type
_entity.pdbx_description
1 polymer ?
#
loop_
_entity_poly.entity_id
_entity_poly.type
_entity_poly.pdbx_seq_one_letter_code
_entity_poly.pdbx_strand_id
1 'polypeptide(L)'
;MLSSSLLHSNGAMYFLQEKGNYTVSSVFLSSLTDVLKTITSVLETWAEMDSFLSKSSVPTAGLVGFLSDASGDGTWNDAYRCLNATKVENGFKFTGSESYAMWPVNMWTHRCVYNFVDYAFTLVETVTIDEVPNESGRLLGASLDDKENTEFVGLSYTTEKRWGTVFNGMTTTHSSTWEPGKEYKVALMLQDNKGSVYVDGVLVGKSGHDYQRFKKRSDKISGFYLAAAKTAVRQ
;
A
#
# COMPACT_ATOMS: atom_id res chain seq x y z
N MET A 1 33.65 6.61 1.37
CA MET A 1 32.45 6.26 2.16
C MET A 1 32.95 5.94 3.55
N LEU A 2 32.45 6.58 4.61
CA LEU A 2 32.88 6.26 5.97
C LEU A 2 32.29 4.91 6.36
N SER A 3 33.11 4.03 6.94
CA SER A 3 32.69 2.67 7.28
C SER A 3 31.86 2.67 8.58
N SER A 4 30.88 1.77 8.66
CA SER A 4 30.13 1.54 9.89
C SER A 4 29.78 0.06 10.10
N SER A 5 29.57 -0.32 11.35
CA SER A 5 29.20 -1.67 11.75
C SER A 5 28.21 -1.62 12.91
N LEU A 6 27.22 -2.51 12.89
CA LEU A 6 26.27 -2.72 13.98
C LEU A 6 26.62 -4.03 14.70
N LEU A 7 26.61 -4.03 16.02
CA LEU A 7 26.82 -5.23 16.83
C LEU A 7 25.67 -5.37 17.83
N HIS A 8 25.01 -6.53 17.84
CA HIS A 8 24.08 -6.92 18.90
C HIS A 8 24.71 -8.06 19.71
N SER A 9 24.94 -7.84 21.00
CA SER A 9 25.59 -8.82 21.89
C SER A 9 25.06 -8.66 23.32
N ASN A 10 24.77 -9.78 23.97
CA ASN A 10 24.31 -9.83 25.36
C ASN A 10 23.12 -8.88 25.68
N GLY A 11 22.17 -8.76 24.77
CA GLY A 11 20.99 -7.90 24.94
C GLY A 11 21.27 -6.39 24.81
N ALA A 12 22.42 -6.01 24.27
CA ALA A 12 22.77 -4.63 23.96
C ALA A 12 23.09 -4.47 22.47
N MET A 13 22.82 -3.28 21.94
CA MET A 13 23.13 -2.91 20.56
C MET A 13 24.14 -1.78 20.54
N TYR A 14 25.14 -1.89 19.66
CA TYR A 14 26.22 -0.94 19.51
C TYR A 14 26.37 -0.53 18.04
N PHE A 15 26.71 0.73 17.83
CA PHE A 15 27.05 1.27 16.51
C PHE A 15 28.49 1.76 16.51
N LEU A 16 29.30 1.13 15.67
CA LEU A 16 30.67 1.52 15.40
C LEU A 16 30.67 2.32 14.10
N GLN A 17 31.17 3.56 14.13
CA GLN A 17 31.26 4.38 12.94
C GLN A 17 32.61 5.08 12.82
N GLU A 18 33.15 5.09 11.61
CA GLU A 18 34.26 5.96 11.26
C GLU A 18 33.73 7.39 11.08
N LYS A 19 34.47 8.36 11.62
CA LYS A 19 34.25 9.79 11.42
C LYS A 19 35.61 10.44 11.18
N GLY A 20 35.69 11.29 10.17
CA GLY A 20 36.95 11.91 9.78
C GLY A 20 36.89 12.53 8.40
N ASN A 21 38.03 13.00 7.93
CA ASN A 21 38.25 13.51 6.57
C ASN A 21 39.32 12.67 5.86
N TYR A 22 39.79 13.12 4.69
CA TYR A 22 40.78 12.39 3.88
C TYR A 22 42.16 12.23 4.54
N THR A 23 42.46 12.97 5.62
CA THR A 23 43.78 12.98 6.25
C THR A 23 43.79 12.38 7.66
N VAL A 24 42.64 12.38 8.35
CA VAL A 24 42.50 11.81 9.69
C VAL A 24 41.13 11.17 9.84
N SER A 25 41.09 9.91 10.28
CA SER A 25 39.86 9.25 10.69
C SER A 25 39.96 8.66 12.10
N SER A 26 38.82 8.67 12.79
CA SER A 26 38.64 8.13 14.13
C SER A 26 37.42 7.23 14.14
N VAL A 27 37.43 6.23 15.02
CA VAL A 27 36.32 5.30 15.18
C VAL A 27 35.57 5.62 16.48
N PHE A 28 34.25 5.74 16.38
CA PHE A 28 33.37 6.03 17.50
C PHE A 28 32.46 4.84 17.75
N LEU A 29 32.42 4.39 19.00
CA LEU A 29 31.49 3.38 19.48
C LEU A 29 30.36 4.07 20.25
N SER A 30 29.11 3.83 19.87
CA SER A 30 27.92 4.37 20.53
C SER A 30 27.02 3.23 21.00
N SER A 31 26.52 3.32 22.23
CA SER A 31 25.45 2.43 22.69
C SER A 31 24.12 2.87 22.08
N LEU A 32 23.35 1.92 21.57
CA LEU A 32 22.06 2.13 20.93
C LEU A 32 20.91 1.60 21.79
N THR A 33 20.99 1.78 23.11
CA THR A 33 20.01 1.24 24.07
C THR A 33 18.58 1.65 23.74
N ASP A 34 18.33 2.92 23.44
CA ASP A 34 16.97 3.40 23.15
C ASP A 34 16.48 2.92 21.77
N VAL A 35 17.38 2.83 20.78
CA VAL A 35 17.04 2.23 19.47
C VAL A 35 16.69 0.76 19.63
N LEU A 36 17.41 0.00 20.47
CA LEU A 36 17.09 -1.40 20.75
C LEU A 36 15.71 -1.55 21.41
N LYS A 37 15.34 -0.66 22.33
CA LYS A 37 13.99 -0.63 22.89
C LYS A 37 12.94 -0.38 21.81
N THR A 38 13.18 0.56 20.91
CA THR A 38 12.28 0.83 19.77
C THR A 38 12.15 -0.39 18.86
N ILE A 39 13.26 -1.03 18.49
CA ILE A 39 13.25 -2.25 17.68
C ILE A 39 12.45 -3.36 18.38
N THR A 40 12.69 -3.56 19.67
CA THR A 40 11.97 -4.58 20.47
C THR A 40 10.47 -4.31 20.46
N SER A 41 10.05 -3.06 20.71
CA SER A 41 8.64 -2.66 20.66
C SER A 41 7.99 -2.91 19.28
N VAL A 42 8.72 -2.67 18.19
CA VAL A 42 8.21 -2.94 16.83
C VAL A 42 8.09 -4.44 16.57
N LEU A 43 9.08 -5.25 16.97
CA LEU A 43 9.04 -6.70 16.83
C LEU A 43 7.92 -7.34 17.66
N GLU A 44 7.68 -6.85 18.87
CA GLU A 44 6.53 -7.24 19.70
C GLU A 44 5.21 -6.91 19.00
N THR A 45 5.09 -5.71 18.41
CA THR A 45 3.91 -5.31 17.62
C THR A 45 3.68 -6.28 16.45
N TRP A 46 4.73 -6.67 15.72
CA TRP A 46 4.61 -7.60 14.60
C TRP A 46 4.12 -8.98 15.06
N ALA A 47 4.69 -9.51 16.14
CA ALA A 47 4.28 -10.80 16.69
C ALA A 47 2.84 -10.79 17.20
N GLU A 48 2.40 -9.71 17.84
CA GLU A 48 1.02 -9.53 18.28
C GLU A 48 0.05 -9.46 17.10
N MET A 49 0.40 -8.69 16.06
CA MET A 49 -0.45 -8.54 14.87
C MET A 49 -0.56 -9.86 14.09
N ASP A 50 0.55 -10.57 13.88
CA ASP A 50 0.55 -11.88 13.23
C ASP A 50 -0.31 -12.89 13.99
N SER A 51 -0.21 -12.90 15.32
CA SER A 51 -1.02 -13.75 16.21
C SER A 51 -2.50 -13.40 16.12
N PHE A 52 -2.84 -12.10 16.09
CA PHE A 52 -4.21 -11.63 15.94
C PHE A 52 -4.82 -12.03 14.60
N LEU A 53 -4.11 -11.81 13.49
CA LEU A 53 -4.57 -12.14 12.14
C LEU A 53 -4.69 -13.65 11.91
N SER A 54 -3.76 -14.43 12.45
CA SER A 54 -3.78 -15.89 12.35
C SER A 54 -5.02 -16.49 13.02
N LYS A 55 -5.50 -15.92 14.13
CA LYS A 55 -6.77 -16.34 14.78
C LYS A 55 -7.98 -16.14 13.87
N SER A 56 -7.91 -15.21 12.94
CA SER A 56 -8.93 -14.93 11.93
C SER A 56 -8.67 -15.63 10.59
N SER A 57 -7.73 -16.58 10.54
CA SER A 57 -7.33 -17.32 9.33
C SER A 57 -6.80 -16.42 8.19
N VAL A 58 -6.29 -15.24 8.52
CA VAL A 58 -5.65 -14.36 7.54
C VAL A 58 -4.19 -14.80 7.37
N PRO A 59 -3.71 -15.08 6.15
CA PRO A 59 -2.32 -15.43 5.91
C PRO A 59 -1.38 -14.27 6.25
N THR A 60 -0.39 -14.52 7.09
CA THR A 60 0.63 -13.52 7.49
C THR A 60 1.97 -13.71 6.78
N ALA A 61 2.19 -14.88 6.16
CA ALA A 61 3.38 -15.13 5.37
C ALA A 61 3.44 -14.20 4.15
N GLY A 62 4.41 -13.28 4.15
CA GLY A 62 4.56 -12.26 3.10
C GLY A 62 3.64 -11.05 3.26
N LEU A 63 2.92 -10.92 4.37
CA LEU A 63 2.16 -9.71 4.70
C LEU A 63 3.13 -8.61 5.15
N VAL A 64 3.12 -7.47 4.48
CA VAL A 64 4.10 -6.39 4.70
C VAL A 64 3.50 -5.16 5.37
N GLY A 65 2.19 -4.96 5.27
CA GLY A 65 1.51 -3.85 5.92
C GLY A 65 0.01 -4.11 6.03
N PHE A 66 -0.63 -3.49 7.00
CA PHE A 66 -2.06 -3.67 7.27
C PHE A 66 -2.67 -2.36 7.75
N LEU A 67 -3.55 -1.78 6.93
CA LEU A 67 -4.23 -0.52 7.24
C LEU A 67 -5.57 -0.83 7.91
N SER A 68 -5.63 -0.76 9.24
CA SER A 68 -6.85 -1.06 10.02
C SER A 68 -7.57 0.18 10.52
N ASP A 69 -6.81 1.14 11.02
CA ASP A 69 -7.35 2.25 11.80
C ASP A 69 -6.98 3.61 11.19
N ALA A 70 -8.03 4.30 10.77
CA ALA A 70 -8.03 5.70 10.39
C ALA A 70 -7.87 6.57 11.65
N SER A 71 -6.80 7.36 11.76
CA SER A 71 -6.69 8.37 12.82
C SER A 71 -7.33 9.70 12.40
N GLY A 72 -7.82 10.45 13.40
CA GLY A 72 -8.49 11.74 13.19
C GLY A 72 -7.60 12.84 12.60
N ASP A 73 -6.29 12.61 12.50
CA ASP A 73 -5.30 13.52 11.93
C ASP A 73 -5.15 13.40 10.41
N GLY A 74 -5.93 12.53 9.75
CA GLY A 74 -5.85 12.33 8.31
C GLY A 74 -4.80 11.32 7.86
N THR A 75 -4.27 10.51 8.78
CA THR A 75 -3.44 9.36 8.44
C THR A 75 -4.21 8.04 8.62
N TRP A 76 -3.85 7.03 7.84
CA TRP A 76 -4.29 5.66 8.03
C TRP A 76 -3.08 4.85 8.47
N ASN A 77 -3.12 4.39 9.71
CA ASN A 77 -1.95 3.80 10.33
C ASN A 77 -1.74 2.38 9.84
N ASP A 78 -0.48 2.07 9.53
CA ASP A 78 -0.04 0.70 9.32
C ASP A 78 0.16 0.02 10.66
N ALA A 79 -0.58 -1.06 10.90
CA ALA A 79 -0.52 -1.84 12.13
C ALA A 79 0.87 -2.47 12.34
N TYR A 80 1.65 -2.69 11.28
CA TYR A 80 3.05 -3.12 11.37
C TYR A 80 4.03 -1.95 11.63
N ARG A 81 3.53 -0.71 11.69
CA ARG A 81 4.29 0.51 12.03
C ARG A 81 5.44 0.81 11.06
N CYS A 82 5.35 0.33 9.82
CA CYS A 82 6.40 0.51 8.82
C CYS A 82 6.13 1.73 7.94
N LEU A 83 4.92 1.82 7.37
CA LEU A 83 4.59 2.90 6.43
C LEU A 83 3.09 3.21 6.46
N ASN A 84 2.72 4.37 6.99
CA ASN A 84 1.33 4.83 6.99
C ASN A 84 0.86 5.28 5.60
N ALA A 85 -0.44 5.23 5.38
CA ALA A 85 -1.07 5.92 4.25
C ALA A 85 -1.57 7.30 4.68
N THR A 86 -1.65 8.22 3.72
CA THR A 86 -2.09 9.60 3.93
C THR A 86 -3.35 9.86 3.15
N LYS A 87 -4.30 10.56 3.76
CA LYS A 87 -5.49 11.07 3.09
C LYS A 87 -5.13 12.13 2.03
N VAL A 88 -5.83 12.09 0.90
CA VAL A 88 -5.89 13.18 -0.09
C VAL A 88 -7.35 13.61 -0.20
N GLU A 89 -7.62 14.90 0.08
CA GLU A 89 -8.92 15.63 0.15
C GLU A 89 -10.20 14.89 0.65
N ASN A 90 -10.99 15.54 1.50
CA ASN A 90 -12.32 15.11 2.04
C ASN A 90 -12.50 13.74 2.77
N GLY A 91 -11.54 12.82 2.81
CA GLY A 91 -11.34 11.87 3.95
C GLY A 91 -12.12 10.57 3.97
N PHE A 92 -12.14 9.91 5.14
CA PHE A 92 -12.76 8.59 5.35
C PHE A 92 -14.28 8.54 5.11
N LYS A 93 -14.88 9.70 4.79
CA LYS A 93 -16.17 9.84 4.13
C LYS A 93 -15.91 10.35 2.72
N PHE A 94 -15.90 9.45 1.75
CA PHE A 94 -15.46 9.73 0.39
C PHE A 94 -16.61 10.32 -0.41
N THR A 95 -16.89 11.60 -0.17
CA THR A 95 -17.92 12.34 -0.90
C THR A 95 -17.30 12.91 -2.17
N GLY A 96 -17.27 12.12 -3.24
CA GLY A 96 -16.79 12.53 -4.57
C GLY A 96 -15.60 11.71 -5.08
N SER A 97 -15.36 11.75 -6.39
CA SER A 97 -14.32 10.98 -7.10
C SER A 97 -12.87 11.33 -6.71
N GLU A 98 -12.66 12.45 -6.01
CA GLU A 98 -11.34 12.95 -5.62
C GLU A 98 -10.94 12.63 -4.18
N SER A 99 -11.83 11.98 -3.40
CA SER A 99 -11.47 11.53 -2.06
C SER A 99 -10.77 10.18 -2.14
N TYR A 100 -9.58 10.05 -1.55
CA TYR A 100 -8.87 8.76 -1.44
C TYR A 100 -7.79 8.77 -0.34
N ALA A 101 -7.33 7.59 0.05
CA ALA A 101 -6.07 7.43 0.76
C ALA A 101 -4.98 7.00 -0.23
N MET A 102 -3.81 7.60 -0.10
CA MET A 102 -2.60 7.24 -0.85
C MET A 102 -1.65 6.50 0.07
N TRP A 103 -1.27 5.28 -0.29
CA TRP A 103 -0.24 4.52 0.40
C TRP A 103 1.06 4.54 -0.42
N PRO A 104 2.06 5.36 -0.05
CA PRO A 104 3.21 5.69 -0.91
C PRO A 104 4.33 4.63 -0.88
N VAL A 105 3.97 3.39 -1.22
CA VAL A 105 4.77 2.18 -0.99
C VAL A 105 6.16 2.20 -1.63
N ASN A 106 6.33 2.88 -2.76
CA ASN A 106 7.60 2.92 -3.47
C ASN A 106 7.90 4.33 -3.99
N MET A 107 7.60 5.38 -3.22
CA MET A 107 7.95 6.77 -3.54
C MET A 107 9.36 7.15 -3.05
N TRP A 108 10.10 7.93 -3.87
CA TRP A 108 11.42 8.46 -3.50
C TRP A 108 11.40 9.32 -2.24
N THR A 109 10.39 10.17 -2.11
CA THR A 109 10.17 11.02 -0.93
C THR A 109 10.00 10.20 0.36
N HIS A 110 9.56 8.95 0.24
CA HIS A 110 9.33 8.00 1.34
C HIS A 110 10.39 6.88 1.37
N ARG A 111 11.57 7.11 0.78
CA ARG A 111 12.72 6.18 0.80
C ARG A 111 12.51 4.81 0.14
N CYS A 112 11.52 4.68 -0.77
CA CYS A 112 11.29 3.46 -1.56
C CYS A 112 11.17 2.17 -0.73
N VAL A 113 10.37 2.19 0.33
CA VAL A 113 10.36 1.11 1.33
C VAL A 113 9.97 -0.24 0.71
N TYR A 114 9.03 -0.27 -0.23
CA TYR A 114 8.45 -1.50 -0.79
C TYR A 114 8.73 -1.67 -2.28
N ASN A 115 10.01 -1.64 -2.69
CA ASN A 115 10.39 -1.86 -4.09
C ASN A 115 9.98 -3.24 -4.66
N PHE A 116 9.59 -4.20 -3.81
CA PHE A 116 9.10 -5.51 -4.23
C PHE A 116 7.80 -5.42 -5.03
N VAL A 117 7.01 -4.35 -4.84
CA VAL A 117 5.75 -4.14 -5.57
C VAL A 117 5.98 -4.01 -7.07
N ASP A 118 7.19 -3.63 -7.49
CA ASP A 118 7.61 -3.60 -8.89
C ASP A 118 7.74 -5.00 -9.52
N TYR A 119 7.67 -6.08 -8.72
CA TYR A 119 7.83 -7.47 -9.17
C TYR A 119 6.56 -8.28 -8.94
N ALA A 120 6.05 -8.26 -7.72
CA ALA A 120 4.84 -8.95 -7.34
C ALA A 120 4.21 -8.31 -6.11
N PHE A 121 2.88 -8.24 -6.09
CA PHE A 121 2.13 -7.85 -4.91
C PHE A 121 0.72 -8.44 -4.94
N THR A 122 0.09 -8.46 -3.77
CA THR A 122 -1.36 -8.64 -3.63
C THR A 122 -1.85 -7.56 -2.68
N LEU A 123 -2.79 -6.73 -3.14
CA LEU A 123 -3.45 -5.71 -2.36
C LEU A 123 -4.89 -6.13 -2.17
N VAL A 124 -5.35 -6.21 -0.92
CA VAL A 124 -6.70 -6.65 -0.58
C VAL A 124 -7.39 -5.55 0.23
N GLU A 125 -8.65 -5.29 -0.12
CA GLU A 125 -9.50 -4.33 0.60
C GLU A 125 -10.93 -4.85 0.66
N THR A 126 -11.66 -4.42 1.69
CA THR A 126 -13.11 -4.57 1.77
C THR A 126 -13.75 -3.23 1.45
N VAL A 127 -14.64 -3.19 0.46
CA VAL A 127 -15.21 -1.97 -0.09
C VAL A 127 -16.74 -2.05 -0.17
N THR A 128 -17.42 -0.92 0.06
CA THR A 128 -18.89 -0.84 0.04
C THR A 128 -19.34 0.43 -0.68
N ILE A 129 -19.83 0.33 -1.91
CA ILE A 129 -20.32 1.50 -2.65
C ILE A 129 -21.72 1.84 -2.13
N ASP A 130 -21.88 2.85 -1.28
CA ASP A 130 -23.16 3.10 -0.59
C ASP A 130 -24.31 3.50 -1.51
N GLU A 131 -24.05 4.34 -2.51
CA GLU A 131 -25.04 4.88 -3.43
C GLU A 131 -24.53 4.85 -4.87
N VAL A 132 -25.45 4.97 -5.83
CA VAL A 132 -25.05 5.10 -7.24
C VAL A 132 -24.43 6.48 -7.44
N PRO A 133 -23.15 6.57 -7.82
CA PRO A 133 -22.49 7.84 -8.00
C PRO A 133 -22.99 8.51 -9.28
N ASN A 134 -22.85 9.84 -9.33
CA ASN A 134 -23.18 10.62 -10.53
C ASN A 134 -22.17 10.42 -11.66
N GLU A 135 -21.00 9.88 -11.34
CA GLU A 135 -19.90 9.63 -12.27
C GLU A 135 -19.22 8.30 -11.96
N SER A 136 -18.65 7.69 -13.00
CA SER A 136 -17.78 6.51 -12.86
C SER A 136 -16.49 6.90 -12.15
N GLY A 137 -15.92 6.00 -11.36
CA GLY A 137 -14.76 6.31 -10.53
C GLY A 137 -13.84 5.12 -10.29
N ARG A 138 -12.70 5.40 -9.66
CA ARG A 138 -11.73 4.39 -9.21
C ARG A 138 -12.08 3.96 -7.80
N LEU A 139 -11.87 2.69 -7.50
CA LEU A 139 -12.10 2.13 -6.16
C LEU A 139 -10.77 1.75 -5.50
N LEU A 140 -9.92 1.05 -6.24
CA LEU A 140 -8.65 0.54 -5.74
C LEU A 140 -7.66 0.48 -6.90
N GLY A 141 -6.42 0.94 -6.70
CA GLY A 141 -5.44 1.00 -7.78
C GLY A 141 -3.99 1.00 -7.34
N ALA A 142 -3.10 0.56 -8.23
CA ALA A 142 -1.66 0.77 -8.15
C ALA A 142 -1.27 1.80 -9.23
N SER A 143 -0.59 2.86 -8.84
CA SER A 143 -0.21 3.96 -9.75
C SER A 143 1.28 3.95 -10.07
N LEU A 144 1.64 4.40 -11.27
CA LEU A 144 3.02 4.65 -11.68
C LEU A 144 3.55 5.97 -11.13
N ASP A 145 4.87 6.13 -11.12
CA ASP A 145 5.59 7.37 -10.75
C ASP A 145 5.76 8.33 -11.94
N ASP A 146 4.79 8.37 -12.84
CA ASP A 146 4.79 9.27 -14.00
C ASP A 146 4.02 10.56 -13.70
N LYS A 147 4.10 11.52 -14.63
CA LYS A 147 3.43 12.82 -14.45
C LYS A 147 1.92 12.74 -14.53
N GLU A 148 1.40 11.68 -15.13
CA GLU A 148 -0.04 11.47 -15.37
C GLU A 148 -0.68 10.64 -14.24
N ASN A 149 0.12 10.15 -13.29
CA ASN A 149 -0.26 9.18 -12.26
C ASN A 149 -1.02 7.99 -12.87
N THR A 150 -0.49 7.44 -13.97
CA THR A 150 -1.13 6.37 -14.72
C THR A 150 -1.39 5.18 -13.82
N GLU A 151 -2.63 4.70 -13.84
CA GLU A 151 -3.03 3.52 -13.08
C GLU A 151 -2.55 2.26 -13.81
N PHE A 152 -1.68 1.52 -13.15
CA PHE A 152 -1.02 0.33 -13.66
C PHE A 152 -1.94 -0.90 -13.63
N VAL A 153 -2.58 -1.12 -12.48
CA VAL A 153 -3.60 -2.15 -12.24
C VAL A 153 -4.64 -1.55 -11.31
N GLY A 154 -5.93 -1.69 -11.63
CA GLY A 154 -6.98 -1.13 -10.78
C GLY A 154 -8.37 -1.67 -11.03
N LEU A 155 -9.24 -1.42 -10.06
CA LEU A 155 -10.67 -1.67 -10.07
C LEU A 155 -11.41 -0.33 -10.08
N SER A 156 -12.37 -0.21 -10.99
CA SER A 156 -13.26 0.94 -11.14
C SER A 156 -14.72 0.50 -11.13
N TYR A 157 -15.63 1.46 -11.05
CA TYR A 157 -17.07 1.25 -11.11
C TYR A 157 -17.71 2.23 -12.10
N THR A 158 -18.85 1.84 -12.67
CA THR A 158 -19.67 2.72 -13.53
C THR A 158 -21.00 3.08 -12.91
N THR A 159 -21.60 4.17 -13.39
CA THR A 159 -22.95 4.63 -12.97
C THR A 159 -24.05 3.63 -13.33
N GLU A 160 -23.85 2.78 -14.34
CA GLU A 160 -24.73 1.64 -14.68
C GLU A 160 -24.50 0.40 -13.81
N LYS A 161 -23.84 0.56 -12.65
CA LYS A 161 -23.59 -0.50 -11.67
C LYS A 161 -22.75 -1.66 -12.20
N ARG A 162 -21.79 -1.37 -13.08
CA ARG A 162 -20.86 -2.36 -13.62
C ARG A 162 -19.47 -2.19 -13.06
N TRP A 163 -18.76 -3.30 -12.90
CA TRP A 163 -17.34 -3.28 -12.59
C TRP A 163 -16.53 -2.89 -13.83
N GLY A 164 -15.50 -2.08 -13.63
CA GLY A 164 -14.46 -1.81 -14.60
C GLY A 164 -13.10 -2.23 -14.07
N THR A 165 -12.16 -2.50 -14.96
CA THR A 165 -10.76 -2.74 -14.61
C THR A 165 -9.87 -1.82 -15.42
N VAL A 166 -8.77 -1.39 -14.81
CA VAL A 166 -7.74 -0.58 -15.47
C VAL A 166 -6.45 -1.38 -15.54
N PHE A 167 -5.85 -1.45 -16.73
CA PHE A 167 -4.53 -2.05 -16.94
C PHE A 167 -3.70 -1.11 -17.82
N ASN A 168 -2.58 -0.58 -17.30
CA ASN A 168 -1.75 0.44 -17.98
C ASN A 168 -2.58 1.60 -18.56
N GLY A 169 -3.45 2.19 -17.74
CA GLY A 169 -4.33 3.30 -18.14
C GLY A 169 -5.49 2.92 -19.07
N MET A 170 -5.57 1.66 -19.54
CA MET A 170 -6.68 1.20 -20.37
C MET A 170 -7.81 0.66 -19.51
N THR A 171 -8.96 1.34 -19.56
CA THR A 171 -10.17 0.95 -18.84
C THR A 171 -11.02 -0.01 -19.69
N THR A 172 -11.50 -1.09 -19.08
CA THR A 172 -12.46 -2.02 -19.67
C THR A 172 -13.64 -2.20 -18.72
N THR A 173 -14.86 -2.05 -19.21
CA THR A 173 -16.09 -2.31 -18.46
C THR A 173 -16.54 -3.76 -18.67
N HIS A 174 -16.93 -4.42 -17.58
CA HIS A 174 -17.36 -5.81 -17.58
C HIS A 174 -18.88 -5.94 -17.41
N SER A 175 -19.43 -7.10 -17.76
CA SER A 175 -20.86 -7.38 -17.55
C SER A 175 -21.21 -7.67 -16.09
N SER A 176 -20.21 -7.99 -15.26
CA SER A 176 -20.37 -8.19 -13.82
C SER A 176 -20.79 -6.90 -13.14
N THR A 177 -21.80 -6.99 -12.29
CA THR A 177 -22.41 -5.84 -11.62
C THR A 177 -22.02 -5.72 -10.16
N TRP A 178 -22.26 -4.54 -9.61
CA TRP A 178 -22.23 -4.27 -8.17
C TRP A 178 -23.57 -3.71 -7.70
N GLU A 179 -23.74 -3.65 -6.39
CA GLU A 179 -24.98 -3.28 -5.72
C GLU A 179 -24.70 -2.25 -4.64
N PRO A 180 -25.48 -1.16 -4.57
CA PRO A 180 -25.32 -0.16 -3.53
C PRO A 180 -25.46 -0.76 -2.12
N GLY A 181 -24.58 -0.37 -1.20
CA GLY A 181 -24.56 -0.81 0.19
C GLY A 181 -24.11 -2.25 0.42
N LYS A 182 -23.78 -2.99 -0.64
CA LYS A 182 -23.21 -4.33 -0.53
C LYS A 182 -21.69 -4.24 -0.33
N GLU A 183 -21.22 -5.01 0.64
CA GLU A 183 -19.79 -5.20 0.90
C GLU A 183 -19.19 -6.17 -0.11
N TYR A 184 -18.00 -5.84 -0.63
CA TYR A 184 -17.22 -6.64 -1.55
C TYR A 184 -15.78 -6.79 -1.06
N LYS A 185 -15.22 -7.99 -1.17
CA LYS A 185 -13.79 -8.22 -0.96
C LYS A 185 -13.07 -8.12 -2.29
N VAL A 186 -12.19 -7.15 -2.44
CA VAL A 186 -11.48 -6.90 -3.69
C VAL A 186 -10.01 -7.22 -3.55
N ALA A 187 -9.42 -7.75 -4.61
CA ALA A 187 -7.98 -8.01 -4.64
C ALA A 187 -7.38 -7.57 -5.99
N LEU A 188 -6.29 -6.80 -5.92
CA LEU A 188 -5.41 -6.52 -7.05
C LEU A 188 -4.15 -7.35 -6.90
N MET A 189 -3.69 -7.96 -7.98
CA MET A 189 -2.47 -8.75 -7.98
C MET A 189 -1.58 -8.38 -9.15
N LEU A 190 -0.28 -8.32 -8.88
CA LEU A 190 0.77 -8.42 -9.89
C LEU A 190 1.51 -9.73 -9.63
N GLN A 191 1.49 -10.63 -10.60
CA GLN A 191 2.23 -11.89 -10.54
C GLN A 191 2.67 -12.28 -11.96
N ASP A 192 3.90 -12.75 -12.11
CA ASP A 192 4.48 -13.13 -13.41
C ASP A 192 4.33 -12.03 -14.49
N ASN A 193 4.54 -10.78 -14.08
CA ASN A 193 4.32 -9.58 -14.90
C ASN A 193 2.89 -9.44 -15.46
N LYS A 194 1.88 -10.03 -14.81
CA LYS A 194 0.47 -9.90 -15.18
C LYS A 194 -0.35 -9.30 -14.06
N GLY A 195 -1.21 -8.36 -14.44
CA GLY A 195 -2.19 -7.75 -13.56
C GLY A 195 -3.45 -8.60 -13.53
N SER A 196 -4.04 -8.79 -12.36
CA SER A 196 -5.38 -9.39 -12.24
C SER A 196 -6.18 -8.75 -11.12
N VAL A 197 -7.49 -8.70 -11.31
CA VAL A 197 -8.45 -8.06 -10.41
C VAL A 197 -9.53 -9.07 -10.04
N TYR A 198 -9.79 -9.23 -8.75
CA TYR A 198 -10.80 -10.12 -8.21
C TYR A 198 -11.81 -9.36 -7.35
N VAL A 199 -13.06 -9.81 -7.39
CA VAL A 199 -14.15 -9.36 -6.52
C VAL A 199 -14.80 -10.61 -5.94
N ASP A 200 -14.87 -10.70 -4.61
CA ASP A 200 -15.34 -11.87 -3.85
C ASP A 200 -14.68 -13.19 -4.28
N GLY A 201 -13.38 -13.12 -4.61
CA GLY A 201 -12.60 -14.26 -5.09
C GLY A 201 -12.85 -14.65 -6.56
N VAL A 202 -13.73 -13.95 -7.27
CA VAL A 202 -14.02 -14.17 -8.69
C VAL A 202 -13.19 -13.22 -9.56
N LEU A 203 -12.54 -13.75 -10.59
CA LEU A 203 -11.75 -12.96 -11.53
C LEU A 203 -12.65 -12.04 -12.35
N VAL A 204 -12.43 -10.73 -12.25
CA VAL A 204 -13.14 -9.71 -13.04
C VAL A 204 -12.35 -9.38 -14.30
N GLY A 205 -11.03 -9.25 -14.19
CA GLY A 205 -10.19 -8.92 -15.33
C GLY A 205 -8.74 -9.32 -15.14
N LYS A 206 -8.04 -9.51 -16.26
CA LYS A 206 -6.62 -9.83 -16.33
C LYS A 206 -5.97 -9.06 -17.47
N SER A 207 -4.72 -8.65 -17.30
CA SER A 207 -3.98 -7.98 -18.37
C SER A 207 -3.85 -8.91 -19.59
N GLY A 208 -4.11 -8.37 -20.78
CA GLY A 208 -4.05 -9.13 -22.05
C GLY A 208 -2.63 -9.52 -22.46
N HIS A 209 -1.62 -8.85 -21.92
CA HIS A 209 -0.21 -9.09 -22.18
C HIS A 209 0.60 -8.98 -20.89
N ASP A 210 1.81 -9.54 -20.94
CA ASP A 210 2.82 -9.38 -19.92
C ASP A 210 3.30 -7.93 -19.92
N TYR A 211 3.37 -7.33 -18.74
CA TYR A 211 3.97 -6.02 -18.57
C TYR A 211 5.46 -6.08 -18.89
N GLN A 212 5.94 -5.05 -19.60
CA GLN A 212 7.38 -4.88 -19.74
C GLN A 212 7.99 -4.58 -18.37
N ARG A 213 9.14 -5.18 -18.11
CA ARG A 213 9.90 -4.88 -16.90
C ARG A 213 10.21 -3.39 -16.82
N PHE A 214 9.95 -2.79 -15.66
CA PHE A 214 10.17 -1.38 -15.40
C PHE A 214 11.65 -1.01 -15.61
N LYS A 215 11.93 -0.11 -16.56
CA LYS A 215 13.30 0.30 -16.92
C LYS A 215 13.65 1.65 -16.32
N LYS A 216 12.70 2.58 -16.32
CA LYS A 216 12.86 3.93 -15.79
C LYS A 216 12.07 4.08 -14.50
N ARG A 217 12.40 5.12 -13.75
CA ARG A 217 11.71 5.43 -12.50
C ARG A 217 10.22 5.74 -12.72
N SER A 218 9.91 6.49 -13.77
CA SER A 218 8.53 6.81 -14.19
C SER A 218 7.67 5.58 -14.45
N ASP A 219 8.30 4.45 -14.77
CA ASP A 219 7.58 3.22 -15.09
C ASP A 219 7.27 2.42 -13.81
N LYS A 220 7.90 2.75 -12.67
CA LYS A 220 7.75 1.99 -11.42
C LYS A 220 6.46 2.38 -10.72
N ILE A 221 5.94 1.44 -9.94
CA ILE A 221 4.79 1.72 -9.07
C ILE A 221 5.27 2.72 -8.01
N SER A 222 4.49 3.78 -7.79
CA SER A 222 4.76 4.81 -6.78
C SER A 222 4.00 4.53 -5.48
N GLY A 223 2.72 4.15 -5.60
CA GLY A 223 1.81 4.01 -4.48
C GLY A 223 0.54 3.23 -4.82
N PHE A 224 -0.23 2.95 -3.79
CA PHE A 224 -1.59 2.43 -3.91
C PHE A 224 -2.61 3.54 -3.63
N TYR A 225 -3.63 3.60 -4.47
CA TYR A 225 -4.81 4.42 -4.31
C TYR A 225 -5.91 3.57 -3.68
N LEU A 226 -6.45 4.02 -2.55
CA LEU A 226 -7.54 3.37 -1.81
C LEU A 226 -8.70 4.37 -1.71
N ALA A 227 -9.75 4.21 -2.50
CA ALA A 227 -10.99 4.94 -2.25
C ALA A 227 -11.82 4.10 -1.30
N ALA A 228 -11.97 4.53 -0.04
CA ALA A 228 -12.97 3.88 0.76
C ALA A 228 -14.36 4.35 0.30
N ALA A 229 -15.34 3.52 0.51
CA ALA A 229 -16.70 3.83 0.12
C ALA A 229 -17.50 3.87 1.43
N LYS A 230 -17.74 5.12 1.87
CA LYS A 230 -18.54 5.48 3.04
C LYS A 230 -19.14 6.87 2.87
N THR A 231 -20.38 6.96 2.42
CA THR A 231 -21.22 8.15 2.35
C THR A 231 -22.37 7.99 3.34
N ALA A 232 -22.25 8.64 4.49
CA ALA A 232 -23.41 8.90 5.34
C ALA A 232 -23.34 10.32 5.92
N VAL A 233 -24.23 11.18 5.42
CA VAL A 233 -24.92 12.19 6.22
C VAL A 233 -26.38 12.22 5.76
N ARG A 234 -27.27 11.53 6.46
CA ARG A 234 -28.62 12.06 6.66
C ARG A 234 -28.55 12.98 7.89
N GLN A 235 -28.87 14.25 7.70
CA GLN A 235 -29.40 15.09 8.76
C GLN A 235 -30.85 14.69 9.03
#